data_AF-A0A3B9LS40-F1
#
_entry.id   AF-A0A3B9LS40-F1
#
_cell.length_a   1.000
_cell.length_b   1.000
_cell.length_c   1.000
_cell.angle_alpha   90.00
_cell.angle_beta   90.00
_cell.angle_gamma   90.00
#
_symmetry.space_group_name_H-M   'P 1'
#
loop_
_entity.id
_entity.type
_entity.pdbx_description
1 polymer ?
#
loop_
_entity_poly.entity_id
_entity_poly.type
_entity_poly.pdbx_seq_one_letter_code
_entity_poly.pdbx_strand_id
1 'polypeptide(L)'
;MRLGIPAKTHAFTLIEMMVAIAIASAILGVTLTSSIALQRSFNATDNYFATHMQQIRIVDYLARDVRRGLSVISSVDQQTVVVQIP
;
A
#
# COMPACT_ATOMS: atom_id res chain seq x y z
N MET A 1 -7.92 0.87 -67.55
CA MET A 1 -7.09 1.86 -66.84
C MET A 1 -6.58 1.18 -65.57
N ARG A 2 -5.30 0.81 -65.50
CA ARG A 2 -4.73 0.04 -64.36
C ARG A 2 -4.32 1.02 -63.25
N LEU A 3 -4.92 0.88 -62.06
CA LEU A 3 -4.49 1.62 -60.87
C LEU A 3 -3.05 1.19 -60.53
N GLY A 4 -2.09 2.09 -60.73
CA GLY A 4 -0.75 1.93 -60.18
C GLY A 4 -0.84 2.04 -58.66
N ILE A 5 -0.56 0.95 -57.96
CA ILE A 5 -0.53 0.92 -56.48
C ILE A 5 0.75 1.65 -56.06
N PRO A 6 0.69 2.81 -55.38
CA PRO A 6 1.88 3.45 -54.86
C PRO A 6 2.02 3.06 -53.40
N ALA A 7 2.97 2.20 -53.07
CA ALA A 7 3.53 2.13 -51.71
C ALA A 7 4.75 1.20 -51.68
N LYS A 8 5.94 1.76 -51.94
CA LYS A 8 7.14 1.22 -51.30
C LYS A 8 7.15 1.76 -49.87
N THR A 9 6.33 1.17 -49.01
CA THR A 9 6.40 1.43 -47.56
C THR A 9 7.74 0.89 -47.09
N HIS A 10 8.66 1.77 -46.75
CA HIS A 10 9.96 1.37 -46.20
C HIS A 10 9.71 0.63 -44.88
N ALA A 11 10.05 -0.66 -44.83
CA ALA A 11 10.06 -1.41 -43.59
C ALA A 11 11.21 -0.92 -42.68
N PHE A 12 11.02 -1.00 -41.36
CA PHE A 12 12.04 -0.62 -40.39
C PHE A 12 13.29 -1.48 -40.54
N THR A 13 14.46 -0.86 -40.34
CA THR A 13 15.71 -1.58 -40.30
C THR A 13 15.83 -2.40 -39.01
N LEU A 14 16.67 -3.45 -39.05
CA LEU A 14 16.87 -4.32 -37.89
C LEU A 14 17.40 -3.54 -36.67
N ILE A 15 18.29 -2.57 -36.90
CA ILE A 15 18.87 -1.74 -35.83
C ILE A 15 17.79 -0.86 -35.18
N GLU A 16 16.92 -0.23 -35.97
CA GLU A 16 15.81 0.59 -35.44
C GLU A 16 14.85 -0.25 -34.59
N MET A 17 14.52 -1.48 -35.02
CA MET A 17 13.71 -2.39 -34.20
C MET A 17 14.42 -2.80 -32.90
N MET A 18 15.71 -3.11 -32.93
CA MET A 18 16.44 -3.50 -31.72
C MET A 18 16.48 -2.37 -30.69
N VAL A 19 16.71 -1.13 -31.14
CA VAL A 19 16.69 0.06 -30.27
C VAL A 19 15.29 0.29 -29.70
N ALA A 20 14.24 0.20 -30.53
CA ALA A 20 12.86 0.36 -30.08
C ALA A 20 12.47 -0.67 -29.01
N ILE A 21 12.84 -1.94 -29.20
CA ILE A 21 12.55 -3.02 -28.24
C ILE A 21 13.31 -2.82 -26.93
N ALA A 22 14.57 -2.37 -26.99
CA ALA A 22 15.35 -2.09 -25.79
C ALA A 22 14.70 -0.98 -24.93
N ILE A 23 14.26 0.10 -25.57
CA ILE A 23 13.58 1.21 -24.86
C ILE A 23 12.22 0.75 -24.33
N ALA A 24 11.43 0.03 -25.13
CA ALA A 24 10.12 -0.47 -24.72
C ALA A 24 10.22 -1.43 -23.52
N SER A 25 11.19 -2.34 -23.51
CA SER A 25 11.39 -3.28 -22.40
C SER A 25 11.84 -2.58 -21.11
N ALA A 26 12.68 -1.54 -21.21
CA ALA A 26 13.05 -0.72 -20.05
C ALA A 26 11.83 0.02 -19.45
N ILE A 27 10.99 0.62 -20.29
CA ILE A 27 9.77 1.31 -19.84
C ILE A 27 8.80 0.32 -19.19
N LEU A 28 8.63 -0.87 -19.77
CA LEU A 28 7.81 -1.93 -19.18
C LEU A 28 8.35 -2.39 -17.82
N GLY A 29 9.68 -2.52 -17.69
CA GLY A 29 10.30 -2.84 -16.40
C GLY A 29 9.96 -1.80 -15.33
N VAL A 30 10.16 -0.52 -15.62
CA VAL A 30 9.88 0.58 -14.67
C VAL A 30 8.40 0.64 -14.30
N THR A 31 7.50 0.51 -15.27
CA THR A 31 6.05 0.56 -15.03
C THR A 31 5.56 -0.60 -14.18
N LEU A 32 6.07 -1.81 -14.39
CA LEU A 32 5.73 -2.97 -13.55
C LEU A 32 6.25 -2.80 -12.13
N THR A 33 7.50 -2.38 -11.95
CA THR A 33 8.08 -2.15 -10.62
C THR A 33 7.32 -1.05 -9.87
N SER A 34 6.99 0.05 -10.54
CA SER A 34 6.19 1.14 -9.96
C SER A 34 4.80 0.65 -9.56
N SER A 35 4.13 -0.14 -10.41
CA SER A 35 2.82 -0.72 -10.10
C SER A 35 2.86 -1.60 -8.85
N ILE A 36 3.87 -2.46 -8.71
CA ILE A 36 4.02 -3.31 -7.52
C ILE A 36 4.30 -2.46 -6.27
N ALA A 37 5.13 -1.43 -6.39
CA ALA A 37 5.43 -0.52 -5.28
C ALA A 37 4.16 0.20 -4.80
N LEU A 38 3.37 0.73 -5.73
CA LEU A 38 2.10 1.40 -5.42
C LEU A 38 1.10 0.45 -4.76
N GLN A 39 0.95 -0.77 -5.27
CA GLN A 39 0.08 -1.79 -4.67
C GLN A 39 0.50 -2.10 -3.22
N ARG A 40 1.81 -2.22 -2.96
CA ARG A 40 2.33 -2.44 -1.60
C ARG A 40 2.07 -1.24 -0.69
N SER A 41 2.28 -0.02 -1.19
CA SER A 41 2.03 1.20 -0.42
C SER A 41 0.56 1.37 -0.05
N PHE A 42 -0.36 1.11 -0.98
CA PHE A 42 -1.80 1.17 -0.69
C PHE A 42 -2.20 0.09 0.32
N ASN A 43 -1.75 -1.15 0.15
CA ASN A 43 -2.03 -2.21 1.11
C ASN A 43 -1.49 -1.90 2.52
N ALA A 44 -0.27 -1.37 2.62
CA ALA A 44 0.30 -0.94 3.90
C ALA A 44 -0.52 0.19 4.55
N THR A 45 -1.01 1.13 3.73
CA THR A 45 -1.85 2.24 4.19
C THR A 45 -3.21 1.75 4.69
N ASP A 46 -3.86 0.84 3.97
CA ASP A 46 -5.13 0.24 4.37
C ASP A 46 -4.98 -0.54 5.69
N ASN A 47 -3.90 -1.33 5.83
CA ASN A 47 -3.61 -2.04 7.07
C ASN A 47 -3.35 -1.07 8.24
N TYR A 48 -2.64 0.03 7.99
CA TYR A 48 -2.41 1.06 9.00
C TYR A 48 -3.73 1.66 9.48
N PHE A 49 -4.62 2.05 8.56
CA PHE A 49 -5.92 2.59 8.95
C PHE A 49 -6.82 1.57 9.64
N ALA A 50 -6.84 0.33 9.18
CA ALA A 50 -7.62 -0.74 9.81
C ALA A 50 -7.19 -0.98 11.27
N THR A 51 -5.88 -1.08 11.50
CA THR A 51 -5.32 -1.27 12.85
C THR A 51 -5.46 -0.04 13.72
N HIS A 52 -5.23 1.16 13.18
CA HIS A 52 -5.33 2.40 13.93
C HIS A 52 -6.76 2.70 14.39
N MET A 53 -7.75 2.44 13.53
CA MET A 53 -9.17 2.56 13.90
C MET A 53 -9.56 1.59 15.03
N GLN A 54 -9.02 0.37 15.04
CA GLN A 54 -9.23 -0.57 16.14
C GLN A 54 -8.56 -0.09 17.43
N GLN A 55 -7.34 0.45 17.34
CA GLN A 55 -6.60 0.95 18.49
C GLN A 55 -7.33 2.10 19.18
N ILE A 56 -7.88 3.06 18.43
CA ILE A 56 -8.67 4.18 19.00
C ILE A 56 -9.84 3.64 19.82
N ARG A 57 -10.57 2.65 19.29
CA ARG A 57 -11.70 2.04 20.00
C ARG A 57 -11.27 1.33 21.28
N ILE A 58 -10.14 0.61 21.25
CA ILE A 58 -9.60 -0.05 22.45
C ILE A 58 -9.27 0.98 23.52
N VAL A 59 -8.66 2.10 23.14
CA VAL A 59 -8.34 3.19 24.08
C VAL A 59 -9.62 3.79 24.67
N ASP A 60 -10.65 4.02 23.86
CA ASP A 60 -11.94 4.52 24.34
C ASP A 60 -12.62 3.56 25.31
N TYR A 61 -12.59 2.24 25.02
CA TYR A 61 -13.10 1.22 25.95
C TYR A 61 -12.31 1.20 27.24
N LEU A 62 -10.98 1.26 27.17
CA LEU A 62 -10.12 1.26 28.34
C LEU A 62 -10.35 2.52 29.20
N ALA A 63 -10.46 3.70 28.57
CA ALA A 63 -10.77 4.94 29.27
C ALA A 63 -12.17 4.90 29.92
N ARG A 64 -13.16 4.33 29.23
CA ARG A 64 -14.50 4.12 29.77
C ARG A 64 -14.49 3.17 30.97
N ASP A 65 -13.76 2.08 30.89
CA ASP A 65 -13.67 1.08 31.95
C ASP A 65 -12.95 1.63 33.18
N VAL A 66 -11.84 2.37 32.99
CA VAL A 66 -11.15 3.11 34.06
C VAL A 66 -12.09 4.11 34.73
N ARG A 67 -12.88 4.85 33.94
CA ARG A 67 -13.85 5.84 34.49
C ARG A 67 -15.01 5.20 35.26
N ARG A 68 -15.33 3.94 34.97
CA ARG A 68 -16.38 3.17 35.66
C ARG A 68 -15.85 2.27 36.77
N GLY A 69 -14.53 2.30 37.05
CA GLY A 69 -13.91 1.50 38.09
C GLY A 69 -14.46 1.83 39.49
N LEU A 70 -14.76 0.78 40.26
CA LEU A 70 -15.27 0.85 41.63
C LEU A 70 -14.15 0.95 42.67
N SER A 71 -13.01 0.30 42.41
CA SER A 71 -11.84 0.33 43.29
C SER A 71 -10.55 0.30 42.46
N VAL A 72 -9.51 0.94 42.98
CA VAL A 72 -8.17 0.96 42.38
C VAL A 72 -7.18 0.50 43.44
N ILE A 73 -6.48 -0.59 43.16
CA ILE A 73 -5.46 -1.16 44.04
C ILE A 73 -4.11 -1.07 43.33
N SER A 74 -3.18 -0.31 43.89
CA SER A 74 -1.80 -0.26 43.42
C SER A 74 -0.97 -1.38 44.07
N SER A 75 -0.15 -2.06 43.29
CA SER A 75 0.87 -2.97 43.80
C SER A 75 1.84 -2.24 44.72
N VAL A 76 2.37 -2.95 45.72
CA VAL A 76 3.41 -2.45 46.65
C VAL A 76 4.66 -2.02 45.88
N ASP A 77 4.94 -2.66 44.74
CA ASP A 77 6.07 -2.33 43.85
C ASP A 77 5.77 -1.16 42.89
N GLN A 78 4.58 -0.55 42.97
CA GLN A 78 4.11 0.55 42.12
C GLN A 78 4.09 0.29 40.59
N GLN A 79 4.38 -0.93 40.15
CA GLN A 79 4.43 -1.29 38.72
C GLN A 79 3.09 -1.73 38.13
N THR A 80 2.15 -2.15 38.99
CA THR A 80 0.87 -2.72 38.54
C THR A 80 -0.28 -2.01 39.25
N VAL A 81 -1.28 -1.59 38.47
CA VAL A 81 -2.52 -1.01 38.97
C VAL A 81 -3.67 -1.92 38.57
N VAL A 82 -4.44 -2.39 39.54
CA VAL A 82 -5.63 -3.21 39.33
C VAL A 82 -6.85 -2.33 39.53
N VAL A 83 -7.71 -2.26 38.51
CA VAL A 83 -8.99 -1.54 38.56
C VAL A 83 -10.12 -2.56 38.55
N GLN A 84 -10.98 -2.50 39.56
CA GLN A 84 -12.14 -3.37 39.67
C GLN A 84 -13.33 -2.71 38.97
N ILE A 85 -13.79 -3.31 37.89
CA ILE A 85 -14.92 -2.84 37.08
C ILE A 85 -16.19 -3.59 37.56
N PRO A 86 -17.40 -2.99 37.53
CA PRO A 86 -18.65 -3.66 37.93
C PRO A 86 -18.94 -4.96 37.18
#